data_AF-A0A0F2PVZ8-F1
#
_entry.id   AF-A0A0F2PVZ8-F1
#
_cell.length_a   1.000
_cell.length_b   1.000
_cell.length_c   1.000
_cell.angle_alpha   90.00
_cell.angle_beta   90.00
_cell.angle_gamma   90.00
#
_symmetry.space_group_name_H-M   'P 1'
#
loop_
_entity.id
_entity.type
_entity.pdbx_description
1 polymer ?
#
loop_
_entity_poly.entity_id
_entity_poly.type
_entity_poly.pdbx_seq_one_letter_code
_entity_poly.pdbx_strand_id
1 'polypeptide(L)' 'MPGYDFADQCPFCNAPWGDCLHVRLLIEWEADALMREAQAELGGGASADDPLLPDLEERIAPVRSADSSGN' A
#
# COMPACT_ATOMS: atom_id res chain seq x y z
N MET A 1 -0.54 38.18 12.50
CA MET A 1 -1.51 37.25 11.90
C MET A 1 -1.31 35.92 12.60
N PRO A 2 -2.31 35.31 13.25
CA PRO A 2 -2.11 33.99 13.84
C PRO A 2 -2.04 32.97 12.71
N GLY A 3 -0.85 32.45 12.44
CA GLY A 3 -0.64 31.30 11.55
C GLY A 3 -1.20 30.08 12.24
N TYR A 4 -2.44 29.73 11.93
CA TYR A 4 -2.96 28.40 12.23
C TYR A 4 -2.43 27.51 11.10
N ASP A 5 -1.22 26.98 11.29
CA ASP A 5 -0.62 26.08 10.30
C ASP A 5 -1.50 24.83 10.25
N PHE A 6 -2.32 24.73 9.20
CA PHE A 6 -3.08 23.52 8.86
C PHE A 6 -2.16 22.30 8.69
N ALA A 7 -0.84 22.49 8.65
CA ALA A 7 0.18 21.45 8.65
C ALA A 7 0.17 20.58 9.93
N ASP A 8 -0.27 21.12 11.08
CA ASP A 8 -0.27 20.39 12.34
C ASP A 8 -1.60 19.66 12.63
N GLN A 9 -2.45 19.50 11.61
CA GLN A 9 -3.77 18.86 11.73
C GLN A 9 -3.85 17.60 10.86
N CYS A 10 -4.52 16.58 11.38
CA CYS A 10 -4.80 15.37 10.63
C CYS A 10 -5.79 15.67 9.49
N PRO A 11 -5.49 15.33 8.23
CA PRO A 11 -6.36 15.63 7.08
C PRO A 11 -7.66 14.82 7.08
N PHE A 12 -7.76 13.76 7.89
CA PHE A 12 -8.92 12.86 7.94
C PHE A 12 -9.95 13.30 8.97
N CYS A 13 -9.50 13.76 10.15
CA CYS A 13 -10.39 14.07 11.27
C CYS A 13 -10.16 15.46 11.88
N ASN A 14 -9.24 16.25 11.32
CA ASN A 14 -8.89 17.60 11.75
C ASN A 14 -8.46 17.73 13.23
N ALA A 15 -8.14 16.61 13.88
CA ALA A 15 -7.53 16.58 15.20
C ALA A 15 -6.05 17.02 15.10
N PRO A 16 -5.44 17.51 16.20
CA PRO A 16 -4.00 17.77 16.22
C PRO A 16 -3.19 16.54 15.78
N TRP A 17 -2.12 16.76 15.03
CA TRP A 17 -1.26 15.69 14.52
C TRP A 17 -0.65 14.89 15.68
N GLY A 18 -0.78 13.56 15.65
CA GLY A 18 -0.33 12.66 16.71
C GLY A 18 -1.36 12.33 17.80
N ASP A 19 -2.43 13.12 17.91
CA ASP A 19 -3.48 12.90 18.91
C ASP A 19 -4.63 12.00 18.42
N CYS A 20 -4.65 11.66 17.13
CA CYS A 20 -5.65 10.76 16.55
C CYS A 20 -5.06 9.41 16.14
N LEU A 21 -5.93 8.40 16.09
CA LEU A 21 -5.55 7.04 15.67
C LEU A 21 -5.03 6.99 14.22
N HIS A 22 -5.55 7.84 13.33
CA HIS A 22 -5.14 7.87 11.92
C HIS A 22 -3.64 8.13 11.75
N VAL A 23 -3.10 9.11 12.48
CA VAL A 23 -1.68 9.46 12.42
C VAL A 23 -0.82 8.41 13.13
N ARG A 24 -1.31 7.85 14.25
CA ARG A 24 -0.58 6.79 14.97
C ARG A 24 -0.41 5.55 14.09
N LEU A 25 -1.47 5.13 13.41
CA LEU A 25 -1.43 3.99 12.51
C LEU A 25 -0.49 4.23 11.32
N LEU A 26 -0.49 5.45 10.77
CA LEU A 26 0.44 5.83 9.70
C LEU A 26 1.90 5.68 10.14
N ILE A 27 2.25 6.20 11.33
CA ILE A 27 3.60 6.10 11.89
C ILE A 27 3.99 4.64 12.13
N GLU A 28 3.07 3.82 12.64
CA GLU A 28 3.30 2.38 12.85
C GLU A 28 3.61 1.67 11.53
N TRP A 29 2.87 1.98 10.46
CA TRP A 29 3.09 1.39 9.14
C TRP A 29 4.40 1.85 8.48
N GLU A 30 4.75 3.13 8.62
CA GLU A 30 6.04 3.64 8.15
C GLU A 30 7.21 2.93 8.85
N ALA A 31 7.12 2.72 10.16
CA ALA A 31 8.13 1.98 10.90
C ALA A 31 8.21 0.49 10.47
N ASP A 32 7.07 -0.16 10.26
CA ASP A 32 7.04 -1.55 9.76
C ASP A 32 7.63 -1.66 8.35
N ALA A 33 7.31 -0.73 7.46
CA ALA A 33 7.87 -0.67 6.11
C ALA A 33 9.40 -0.53 6.16
N LEU A 34 9.91 0.41 6.96
CA LEU A 34 11.37 0.59 7.12
C LEU A 34 12.07 -0.66 7.66
N MET A 35 11.46 -1.37 8.61
CA MET A 35 12.02 -2.62 9.14
C MET A 35 12.07 -3.71 8.07
N ARG A 36 11.04 -3.82 7.22
CA ARG A 36 11.00 -4.80 6.13
C ARG A 36 11.98 -4.45 5.01
N GLU A 37 12.12 -3.18 4.67
CA GLU A 37 13.11 -2.70 3.70
C GLU A 37 14.53 -3.00 4.19
N ALA A 38 14.84 -2.68 5.45
CA ALA A 38 16.14 -3.01 6.04
C ALA A 38 16.40 -4.53 6.07
N GLN A 39 15.38 -5.35 6.35
CA GLN A 39 15.50 -6.81 6.28
C GLN A 39 15.71 -7.30 4.84
N ALA A 40 15.07 -6.70 3.84
CA ALA A 40 15.27 -7.05 2.44
C ALA A 40 16.68 -6.66 1.97
N GLU A 41 17.21 -5.52 2.39
CA GLU A 41 18.59 -5.10 2.08
C GLU A 41 19.65 -5.98 2.76
N LEU A 42 19.43 -6.37 4.02
CA LEU A 42 20.37 -7.22 4.77
C LEU A 42 20.24 -8.71 4.43
N GLY A 43 19.05 -9.17 4.05
CA GLY A 43 18.74 -10.56 3.67
C GLY A 43 18.84 -10.84 2.17
N GLY A 44 18.89 -9.81 1.32
CA GLY A 44 18.96 -9.92 -0.14
C GLY A 44 20.33 -10.34 -0.71
N GLY A 45 21.29 -10.70 0.14
CA GLY A 45 22.58 -11.26 -0.26
C GLY A 45 22.60 -12.78 -0.46
N ALA A 46 21.49 -13.49 -0.23
CA ALA A 46 21.46 -14.95 -0.23
C ALA A 46 20.21 -15.58 -0.85
N SER A 47 19.75 -15.07 -1.99
CA SER A 47 19.02 -15.90 -2.96
C SER A 47 18.94 -15.19 -4.30
N ALA A 48 19.78 -15.63 -5.24
CA ALA A 48 19.48 -15.59 -6.66
C ALA A 48 18.34 -16.59 -6.96
N ASP A 49 17.16 -16.33 -6.39
CA ASP A 49 15.89 -16.97 -6.72
C ASP A 49 14.86 -15.85 -6.75
N ASP A 50 14.83 -15.19 -7.90
CA ASP A 50 13.73 -14.36 -8.37
C ASP A 50 12.44 -15.19 -8.25
N PRO A 51 11.50 -14.88 -7.34
CA PRO A 51 10.19 -15.47 -7.43
C PRO A 51 9.54 -14.79 -8.63
N LEU A 52 9.67 -15.44 -9.79
CA LEU A 52 8.97 -15.13 -11.04
C LEU A 52 7.65 -14.44 -10.71
N LEU A 53 7.59 -13.12 -10.90
CA LEU A 53 6.31 -12.42 -10.96
C LEU A 53 5.46 -13.24 -11.93
N PRO A 54 4.35 -13.88 -11.50
CA PRO A 54 3.53 -14.60 -12.44
C PRO A 54 2.94 -13.55 -13.37
N ASP A 55 3.51 -13.53 -14.58
CA ASP A 55 3.05 -12.95 -15.82
C ASP A 55 1.64 -12.34 -15.68
N LEU A 56 1.61 -11.04 -15.39
CA LEU A 56 0.37 -10.25 -15.33
C LEU A 56 -0.21 -10.05 -16.75
N GLU A 57 0.43 -10.60 -17.79
CA GLU A 57 0.04 -10.48 -19.19
C GLU A 57 -0.99 -11.54 -19.63
N GLU A 58 -1.25 -12.60 -18.86
CA GLU A 58 -2.18 -13.67 -19.27
C GLU A 58 -3.60 -13.65 -18.62
N ARG A 59 -4.09 -12.50 -18.11
CA ARG A 59 -5.46 -12.42 -17.52
C ARG A 59 -6.47 -11.53 -18.26
N ILE A 60 -6.17 -11.06 -19.46
CA ILE A 60 -7.18 -10.43 -20.33
C ILE A 60 -7.55 -11.39 -21.47
N ALA A 61 -8.12 -12.54 -21.10
CA ALA A 61 -8.83 -13.35 -22.08
C ALA A 61 -10.08 -12.55 -22.54
N PRO A 62 -10.35 -12.44 -23.86
CA PRO A 62 -11.59 -11.84 -24.33
C PRO A 62 -12.74 -12.73 -23.90
N VAL A 63 -13.65 -12.20 -23.08
CA VAL A 63 -14.93 -12.87 -22.77
C VAL A 63 -15.63 -13.18 -24.10
N ARG A 64 -15.63 -14.46 -24.50
CA ARG A 64 -16.43 -14.94 -25.62
C ARG A 64 -17.53 -15.85 -25.10
N SER A 65 -18.72 -15.50 -25.58
CA SER A 65 -19.93 -16.31 -25.65
C SER A 65 -20.73 -16.44 -24.36
N ALA A 66 -21.59 -15.45 -24.14
CA ALA A 66 -22.89 -15.72 -23.56
C ALA A 66 -23.70 -16.55 -24.58
N ASP A 67 -23.62 -17.87 -24.44
CA ASP A 67 -24.68 -18.75 -24.93
C ASP A 67 -25.74 -18.78 -23.82
N SER A 68 -26.86 -18.10 -24.04
CA SER A 68 -28.05 -18.31 -23.23
C SER A 68 -29.22 -18.52 -24.17
N SER A 69 -29.74 -19.75 -24.10
CA SER A 69 -30.81 -20.32 -24.90
C SER A 69 -32.11 -19.53 -24.89
N GLY A 70 -32.88 -19.68 -25.98
CA GLY A 70 -34.33 -19.88 -25.91
C GLY A 70 -35.22 -18.71 -26.34
N ASN A 71 -35.72 -18.76 -27.58
CA ASN A 71 -37.13 -19.07 -27.92
C ASN A 71 -37.32 -19.05 -29.45
#